data_AF-A0A7R9H6J6-F1
#
_entry.id   AF-A0A7R9H6J6-F1
#
_cell.length_a   1.000
_cell.length_b   1.000
_cell.length_c   1.000
_cell.angle_alpha   90.00
_cell.angle_beta   90.00
_cell.angle_gamma   90.00
#
_symmetry.space_group_name_H-M   'P 1'
#
loop_
_entity.id
_entity.type
_entity.pdbx_description
1 polymer ?
#
loop_
_entity_poly.entity_id
_entity_poly.type
_entity_poly.pdbx_seq_one_letter_code
_entity_poly.pdbx_strand_id
1 'polypeptide(L)'
;MRIELVREEILFDTVHVTFQLTFDNRAFTLASLTMTREEKHLPISASMLFEIFPFCIVFGSDMVVRSMGNSLMVILPDLVSKKITNWFDLVRPLIAFKFETILNRTNNIFELVTVEPVLTERPPDRKRNEVVLSDESNGGPDDKTLRLKGQMIYMDNWRMMMYLGTPMMPDLNSLITTGLYINDLSMHDFSRDLMLAGTQQSVELKLALDQEQQKSKKLEESMRKLDEEMKRTDELLYQMIPKQVADRLRTGESPIDTCESAHTDKLNNIYLGDSTVHVRQAQQNRVSNWNTTGCSCKAG
;
A
#
# COMPACT_ATOMS: atom_id res chain seq x y z
N MET A 1 -36.05 5.20 27.99
CA MET A 1 -36.04 4.16 26.94
C MET A 1 -36.37 2.84 27.61
N ARG A 2 -37.46 2.19 27.20
CA ARG A 2 -37.87 0.85 27.62
C ARG A 2 -37.79 -0.06 26.40
N ILE A 3 -37.26 -1.25 26.58
CA ILE A 3 -37.09 -2.25 25.53
C ILE A 3 -37.85 -3.50 26.00
N GLU A 4 -38.83 -3.93 25.21
CA GLU A 4 -39.67 -5.09 25.51
C GLU A 4 -39.53 -6.12 24.40
N LEU A 5 -39.40 -7.40 24.75
CA LEU A 5 -39.38 -8.49 23.79
C LEU A 5 -40.82 -8.79 23.35
N VAL A 6 -41.11 -8.63 22.06
CA VAL A 6 -42.45 -8.86 21.49
C VAL A 6 -42.60 -10.28 20.94
N ARG A 7 -41.55 -10.77 20.26
CA ARG A 7 -41.60 -12.05 19.54
C ARG A 7 -40.21 -12.64 19.39
N GLU A 8 -40.11 -13.96 19.53
CA GLU A 8 -38.89 -14.72 19.28
C GLU A 8 -39.25 -15.92 18.39
N GLU A 9 -38.60 -16.03 17.23
CA GLU A 9 -38.81 -17.12 16.28
C GLU A 9 -37.50 -17.72 15.81
N ILE A 10 -37.44 -19.04 15.74
CA ILE A 10 -36.27 -19.77 15.22
C ILE A 10 -36.58 -20.12 13.77
N LEU A 11 -35.87 -19.48 12.84
CA LEU A 11 -35.94 -19.76 11.40
C LEU A 11 -34.62 -20.40 10.97
N PHE A 12 -34.67 -21.71 10.72
CA PHE A 12 -33.51 -22.55 10.42
C PHE A 12 -32.42 -22.46 11.50
N ASP A 13 -31.30 -21.79 11.20
CA ASP A 13 -30.15 -21.59 12.10
C ASP A 13 -30.06 -20.15 12.64
N THR A 14 -31.12 -19.35 12.45
CA THR A 14 -31.16 -17.94 12.87
C THR A 14 -32.36 -17.66 13.77
N VAL A 15 -32.09 -17.09 14.95
CA VAL A 15 -33.11 -16.61 15.89
C VAL A 15 -33.48 -15.18 15.53
N HIS A 16 -34.73 -14.96 15.10
CA HIS A 16 -35.30 -13.63 14.87
C HIS A 16 -35.99 -13.16 16.14
N VAL A 17 -35.46 -12.09 16.73
CA VAL A 17 -35.96 -11.51 17.98
C VAL A 17 -36.49 -10.10 17.68
N THR A 18 -37.78 -9.89 17.90
CA THR A 18 -38.45 -8.60 17.70
C THR A 18 -38.56 -7.86 19.02
N PHE A 19 -37.94 -6.68 19.10
CA PHE A 19 -38.03 -5.81 20.28
C PHE A 19 -38.92 -4.60 19.98
N GLN A 20 -39.76 -4.24 20.94
CA GLN A 20 -40.47 -2.97 20.98
C GLN A 20 -39.69 -1.98 21.83
N LEU A 21 -39.26 -0.89 21.21
CA LEU A 21 -38.56 0.20 21.88
C LEU A 21 -39.54 1.34 22.13
N THR A 22 -39.77 1.68 23.40
CA THR A 22 -40.56 2.85 23.79
C THR A 22 -39.64 3.90 24.42
N PHE A 23 -39.59 5.09 23.83
CA PHE A 23 -38.80 6.20 24.36
C PHE A 23 -39.45 7.53 24.00
N ASP A 24 -39.18 8.54 24.84
CA ASP A 24 -39.68 9.90 24.62
C ASP A 24 -38.88 10.55 23.48
N ASN A 25 -39.52 10.69 22.32
CA ASN A 25 -38.91 11.18 21.09
C ASN A 25 -39.25 12.64 20.77
N ARG A 26 -39.85 13.38 21.72
CA ARG A 26 -40.32 14.76 21.51
C ARG A 26 -39.24 15.71 20.98
N ALA A 27 -38.00 15.60 21.47
CA ALA A 27 -36.89 16.41 21.02
C ALA A 27 -36.51 16.14 19.55
N PHE A 28 -36.51 14.87 19.13
CA PHE A 28 -36.30 14.48 17.73
C PHE A 28 -37.45 14.98 16.86
N THR A 29 -38.71 14.85 17.28
CA THR A 29 -39.86 15.32 16.51
C THR A 29 -39.81 16.84 16.30
N LEU A 30 -39.48 17.61 17.33
CA LEU A 30 -39.32 19.07 17.25
C LEU A 30 -38.16 19.49 16.34
N ALA A 31 -37.01 18.82 16.44
CA ALA A 31 -35.86 19.04 15.55
C ALA A 31 -36.19 18.65 14.10
N SER A 32 -36.89 17.54 13.89
CA SER A 32 -37.31 17.07 12.57
C SER A 32 -38.33 18.03 11.95
N LEU A 33 -39.25 18.60 12.74
CA LEU A 33 -40.20 19.64 12.30
C LEU A 33 -39.52 20.96 11.90
N THR A 34 -38.41 21.31 12.56
CA THR A 34 -37.61 22.50 12.19
C THR A 34 -36.68 22.23 11.01
N MET A 35 -36.30 20.97 10.78
CA MET A 35 -35.51 20.52 9.62
C MET A 35 -36.37 20.17 8.40
N THR A 36 -37.68 19.93 8.55
CA THR A 36 -38.65 19.92 7.45
C THR A 36 -38.93 21.36 7.01
N ARG A 37 -37.89 22.01 6.46
CA ARG A 37 -38.11 22.98 5.39
C ARG A 37 -39.05 22.27 4.42
N GLU A 38 -40.19 22.88 4.08
CA GLU A 38 -41.04 22.38 2.99
C GLU A 38 -40.11 21.94 1.88
N GLU A 39 -39.97 20.63 1.67
CA GLU A 39 -39.12 20.09 0.64
C GLU A 39 -39.82 20.48 -0.65
N LYS A 40 -39.51 21.69 -1.14
CA LYS A 40 -39.69 22.02 -2.54
C LYS A 40 -38.73 21.09 -3.25
N HIS A 41 -39.21 19.88 -3.50
CA HIS A 41 -38.58 18.84 -4.29
C HIS A 41 -38.12 19.53 -5.56
N LEU A 42 -36.81 19.73 -5.69
CA LEU A 42 -36.23 20.03 -6.99
C LEU A 42 -36.30 18.69 -7.73
N PRO A 43 -37.16 18.54 -8.74
CA PRO A 43 -37.27 17.28 -9.45
C PRO A 43 -35.98 17.09 -10.24
N ILE A 44 -35.06 16.31 -9.68
CA ILE A 44 -33.89 15.84 -10.43
C ILE A 44 -34.43 14.91 -11.52
N SER A 45 -34.02 15.14 -12.76
CA SER A 45 -34.40 14.23 -13.84
C SER A 45 -33.78 12.85 -13.60
N ALA A 46 -34.48 11.79 -13.99
CA ALA A 46 -33.93 10.43 -13.89
C ALA A 46 -32.59 10.29 -14.64
N SER A 47 -32.40 11.05 -15.73
CA SER A 47 -31.12 11.09 -16.45
C SER A 47 -29.96 11.61 -15.59
N MET A 48 -30.17 12.66 -14.80
CA MET A 48 -29.15 13.21 -13.91
C MET A 48 -28.84 12.24 -12.77
N LEU A 49 -29.84 11.49 -12.28
CA LEU A 49 -29.63 10.46 -11.26
C LEU A 49 -28.67 9.35 -11.76
N PHE A 50 -28.84 8.89 -13.01
CA PHE A 50 -27.99 7.86 -13.61
C PHE A 50 -26.59 8.35 -13.98
N GLU A 51 -26.41 9.66 -14.12
CA GLU A 51 -25.12 10.31 -14.29
C GLU A 51 -24.36 10.45 -12.95
N ILE A 52 -25.06 10.82 -11.87
CA ILE A 52 -24.49 10.93 -10.52
C ILE A 52 -24.08 9.55 -9.97
N PHE A 53 -24.88 8.52 -10.26
CA PHE A 53 -24.68 7.15 -9.80
C PHE A 53 -24.36 6.19 -10.98
N PRO A 54 -23.09 6.15 -11.44
CA PRO A 54 -22.70 5.43 -12.66
C PRO A 54 -22.87 3.91 -12.61
N PHE A 55 -22.93 3.32 -11.41
CA PHE A 55 -23.06 1.87 -11.17
C PHE A 55 -24.40 1.48 -10.53
N CYS A 56 -25.45 2.30 -10.71
CA CYS A 56 -26.77 1.94 -10.23
C CYS A 56 -27.49 0.96 -11.16
N ILE A 57 -28.40 0.16 -10.60
CA ILE A 57 -29.25 -0.79 -11.34
C ILE A 57 -30.69 -0.63 -10.85
N VAL A 58 -31.64 -0.40 -11.75
CA VAL A 58 -33.06 -0.31 -11.45
C VAL A 58 -33.77 -1.54 -12.00
N PHE A 59 -34.47 -2.29 -11.16
CA PHE A 59 -35.17 -3.52 -11.55
C PHE A 59 -36.54 -3.66 -10.87
N GLY A 60 -37.46 -4.36 -11.55
CA GLY A 60 -38.82 -4.60 -11.07
C GLY A 60 -38.96 -5.82 -10.17
N SER A 61 -40.19 -6.08 -9.71
CA SER A 61 -40.55 -7.27 -8.94
C SER A 61 -40.37 -8.59 -9.71
N ASP A 62 -40.33 -8.51 -11.04
CA ASP A 62 -40.00 -9.60 -11.95
C ASP A 62 -38.49 -9.88 -12.07
N MET A 63 -37.66 -9.16 -11.29
CA MET A 63 -36.19 -9.22 -11.33
C MET A 63 -35.60 -8.79 -12.69
N VAL A 64 -36.38 -8.10 -13.52
CA VAL A 64 -35.95 -7.60 -14.84
C VAL A 64 -35.40 -6.19 -14.69
N VAL A 65 -34.19 -5.98 -15.22
CA VAL A 65 -33.53 -4.66 -15.22
C VAL A 65 -34.23 -3.72 -16.20
N ARG A 66 -34.60 -2.53 -15.73
CA ARG A 66 -35.28 -1.48 -16.51
C ARG A 66 -34.34 -0.36 -16.91
N SER A 67 -33.41 0.00 -16.04
CA SER A 67 -32.44 1.08 -16.28
C SER A 67 -31.17 0.83 -15.48
N MET A 68 -30.06 1.43 -15.92
CA MET A 68 -28.73 1.28 -15.34
C MET A 68 -27.96 2.59 -15.45
N GLY A 69 -26.96 2.78 -14.59
CA GLY A 69 -26.01 3.89 -14.69
C GLY A 69 -25.12 3.79 -15.93
N ASN A 70 -24.58 4.95 -16.34
CA ASN A 70 -23.85 5.10 -17.60
C ASN A 70 -22.63 4.17 -17.71
N SER A 71 -21.81 4.10 -16.66
CA SER A 71 -20.59 3.28 -16.69
C SER A 71 -20.92 1.79 -16.71
N LEU A 72 -21.95 1.35 -15.99
CA LEU A 72 -22.37 -0.04 -16.06
C LEU A 72 -22.95 -0.42 -17.43
N MET A 73 -23.56 0.52 -18.15
CA MET A 73 -24.05 0.32 -19.52
C MET A 73 -22.92 0.14 -20.54
N VAL A 74 -21.74 0.74 -20.31
CA VAL A 74 -20.55 0.54 -21.15
C VAL A 74 -20.00 -0.88 -20.96
N ILE A 75 -20.06 -1.39 -19.74
CA ILE A 75 -19.49 -2.68 -19.36
C ILE A 75 -20.42 -3.85 -19.69
N LEU A 76 -21.71 -3.69 -19.38
CA LEU A 76 -22.76 -4.70 -19.50
C LEU A 76 -23.94 -4.12 -20.31
N PRO A 77 -23.77 -3.82 -21.61
CA PRO A 77 -24.81 -3.20 -22.43
C PRO A 77 -26.06 -4.07 -22.56
N ASP A 78 -25.86 -5.38 -22.52
CA ASP A 78 -26.89 -6.40 -22.73
C ASP A 78 -27.72 -6.72 -21.48
N LEU A 79 -27.45 -6.07 -20.34
CA LEU A 79 -28.17 -6.35 -19.08
C LEU A 79 -29.60 -5.77 -19.08
N VAL A 80 -29.84 -4.67 -19.79
CA VAL A 80 -31.15 -4.01 -19.83
C VAL A 80 -32.19 -4.96 -20.43
N SER A 81 -33.38 -5.02 -19.81
CA SER A 81 -34.47 -5.94 -20.15
C SER A 81 -34.19 -7.43 -19.92
N LYS A 82 -33.08 -7.80 -19.28
CA LYS A 82 -32.79 -9.17 -18.83
C LYS A 82 -32.97 -9.32 -17.32
N LYS A 83 -33.04 -10.57 -16.86
CA LYS A 83 -33.10 -10.88 -15.43
C LYS A 83 -31.74 -10.61 -14.79
N ILE A 84 -31.73 -9.82 -13.72
CA ILE A 84 -30.51 -9.49 -12.97
C ILE A 84 -29.81 -10.73 -12.41
N THR A 85 -30.58 -11.76 -12.03
CA THR A 85 -30.10 -13.04 -11.49
C THR A 85 -29.27 -13.86 -12.47
N ASN A 86 -29.36 -13.57 -13.78
CA ASN A 86 -28.58 -14.30 -14.78
C ASN A 86 -27.18 -13.69 -14.97
N TRP A 87 -27.01 -12.45 -14.53
CA TRP A 87 -25.78 -11.68 -14.72
C TRP A 87 -25.02 -11.48 -13.42
N PHE A 88 -25.74 -11.40 -12.31
CA PHE A 88 -25.17 -11.18 -10.98
C PHE A 88 -25.60 -12.27 -10.01
N ASP A 89 -24.62 -12.73 -9.25
CA ASP A 89 -24.83 -13.51 -8.04
C ASP A 89 -24.79 -12.59 -6.81
N LEU A 90 -25.73 -12.85 -5.89
CA LEU A 90 -25.77 -12.18 -4.60
C LEU A 90 -24.87 -12.90 -3.61
N VAL A 91 -23.71 -12.30 -3.32
CA VAL A 91 -22.70 -12.88 -2.41
C VAL A 91 -22.97 -12.47 -0.96
N ARG A 92 -23.45 -11.25 -0.72
CA ARG A 92 -23.83 -10.78 0.63
C ARG A 92 -25.11 -9.96 0.60
N PRO A 93 -26.00 -10.09 1.60
CA PRO A 93 -26.01 -11.15 2.61
C PRO A 93 -26.33 -12.52 1.96
N LEU A 94 -26.00 -13.63 2.65
CA LEU A 94 -26.27 -15.00 2.15
C LEU A 94 -27.77 -15.30 2.20
N ILE A 95 -28.51 -14.77 1.23
CA ILE A 95 -29.96 -14.94 1.06
C ILE A 95 -30.29 -15.30 -0.38
N ALA A 96 -31.50 -15.81 -0.59
CA ALA A 96 -32.01 -15.99 -1.94
C ALA A 96 -32.10 -14.64 -2.66
N PHE A 97 -31.57 -14.56 -3.88
CA PHE A 97 -31.64 -13.36 -4.70
C PHE A 97 -33.05 -13.19 -5.30
N LYS A 98 -34.01 -12.78 -4.46
CA LYS A 98 -35.42 -12.58 -4.80
C LYS A 98 -35.91 -11.23 -4.27
N PHE A 99 -36.83 -10.60 -5.00
CA PHE A 99 -37.34 -9.26 -4.69
C PHE A 99 -37.88 -9.11 -3.27
N GLU A 100 -38.75 -10.01 -2.82
CA GLU A 100 -39.34 -9.97 -1.46
C GLU A 100 -38.30 -10.12 -0.36
N THR A 101 -37.30 -10.98 -0.58
CA THR A 101 -36.22 -11.23 0.39
C THR A 101 -35.31 -10.00 0.53
N ILE A 102 -35.05 -9.29 -0.58
CA ILE A 102 -34.30 -8.03 -0.59
C ILE A 102 -35.11 -6.94 0.13
N LEU A 103 -36.41 -6.83 -0.16
CA LEU A 103 -37.30 -5.82 0.44
C LEU A 103 -37.35 -5.91 1.98
N ASN A 104 -37.33 -7.12 2.53
CA ASN A 104 -37.30 -7.33 3.97
C ASN A 104 -35.94 -7.00 4.63
N ARG A 105 -34.89 -6.74 3.82
CA ARG A 105 -33.50 -6.58 4.26
C ARG A 105 -32.84 -5.31 3.67
N THR A 106 -33.61 -4.26 3.37
CA THR A 106 -33.13 -3.01 2.76
C THR A 106 -32.05 -2.27 3.57
N ASN A 107 -31.98 -2.50 4.88
CA ASN A 107 -30.94 -1.94 5.75
C ASN A 107 -29.60 -2.68 5.68
N ASN A 108 -29.52 -3.83 4.99
CA ASN A 108 -28.27 -4.55 4.80
C ASN A 108 -27.48 -3.97 3.62
N ILE A 109 -26.17 -4.14 3.69
CA ILE A 109 -25.28 -3.94 2.55
C ILE A 109 -25.37 -5.17 1.66
N PHE A 110 -25.54 -4.94 0.37
CA PHE A 110 -25.60 -5.97 -0.65
C PHE A 110 -24.30 -5.98 -1.45
N GLU A 111 -23.83 -7.18 -1.77
CA GLU A 111 -22.66 -7.39 -2.61
C GLU A 111 -23.05 -8.30 -3.77
N LEU A 112 -22.95 -7.76 -4.98
CA LEU A 112 -23.25 -8.44 -6.23
C LEU A 112 -21.95 -8.70 -6.99
N VAL A 113 -21.82 -9.89 -7.56
CA VAL A 113 -20.65 -10.27 -8.37
C VAL A 113 -21.14 -10.77 -9.72
N THR A 114 -20.49 -10.36 -10.81
CA THR A 114 -20.87 -10.85 -12.14
C THR A 114 -20.57 -12.35 -12.28
N VAL A 115 -21.50 -13.09 -12.86
CA VAL A 115 -21.36 -14.53 -13.11
C VAL A 115 -20.32 -14.79 -14.19
N GLU A 116 -20.41 -14.03 -15.29
CA GLU A 116 -19.44 -14.08 -16.37
C GLU A 116 -18.36 -13.00 -16.19
N PRO A 117 -17.12 -13.27 -16.62
CA PRO A 117 -16.07 -12.27 -16.62
C PRO A 117 -16.46 -11.14 -17.58
N VAL A 118 -16.24 -9.92 -17.13
CA VAL A 118 -16.41 -8.73 -17.94
C VAL A 118 -15.25 -8.67 -18.93
N LEU A 119 -15.44 -9.19 -20.13
CA LEU A 119 -14.43 -9.15 -21.20
C LEU A 119 -14.75 -7.98 -22.13
N THR A 120 -13.94 -6.92 -22.06
CA THR A 120 -13.89 -5.95 -23.16
C THR A 120 -12.88 -6.46 -24.19
N GLU A 121 -13.36 -7.12 -25.24
CA GLU A 121 -12.59 -7.24 -26.47
C GLU A 121 -12.42 -5.83 -27.06
N ARG A 122 -11.36 -5.12 -26.66
CA ARG A 122 -10.94 -3.95 -27.42
C ARG A 122 -10.53 -4.46 -28.81
N PRO A 123 -11.08 -3.93 -29.92
CA PRO A 123 -10.51 -4.23 -31.22
C PRO A 123 -9.03 -3.82 -31.20
N PRO A 124 -8.12 -4.66 -31.72
CA PRO A 124 -6.69 -4.33 -31.72
C PRO A 124 -6.48 -3.15 -32.65
N ASP A 125 -6.34 -1.95 -32.07
CA ASP A 125 -5.94 -0.77 -32.82
C ASP A 125 -4.52 -0.99 -33.36
N ARG A 126 -4.46 -1.30 -34.66
CA ARG A 126 -3.25 -1.35 -35.45
C ARG A 126 -2.62 0.05 -35.47
N LYS A 127 -1.65 0.26 -34.58
CA LYS A 127 -0.58 1.29 -34.57
C LYS A 127 -0.54 2.06 -33.25
N ARG A 128 -0.10 1.40 -32.18
CA ARG A 128 0.68 2.09 -31.15
C ARG A 128 1.78 1.14 -30.67
N ASN A 129 3.04 1.54 -30.90
CA ASN A 129 4.18 0.97 -30.19
C ASN A 129 4.05 1.37 -28.71
N GLU A 130 3.13 0.74 -28.00
CA GLU A 130 3.03 0.85 -26.55
C GLU A 130 3.74 -0.36 -25.96
N VAL A 131 4.65 -0.05 -25.05
CA VAL A 131 5.43 -0.99 -24.26
C VAL A 131 4.43 -1.97 -23.64
N VAL A 132 4.37 -3.17 -24.21
CA VAL A 132 3.70 -4.31 -23.59
C VAL A 132 4.51 -4.60 -22.34
N LEU A 133 4.08 -4.05 -21.21
CA LEU A 133 4.38 -4.63 -19.91
C LEU A 133 3.61 -5.95 -19.88
N SER A 134 4.15 -6.95 -20.56
CA SER A 134 3.81 -8.36 -20.36
C SER A 134 4.35 -8.72 -19.00
N ASP A 135 3.68 -8.25 -17.95
CA ASP A 135 3.68 -9.00 -16.72
C ASP A 135 2.65 -10.10 -16.94
N GLU A 136 3.14 -11.29 -17.26
CA GLU A 136 2.42 -12.56 -17.18
C GLU A 136 2.03 -12.81 -15.71
N SER A 137 1.26 -11.89 -15.15
CA SER A 137 0.59 -12.07 -13.87
C SER A 137 -0.54 -13.03 -14.17
N ASN A 138 -0.32 -14.24 -13.68
CA ASN A 138 -1.21 -15.36 -13.59
C ASN A 138 -2.49 -14.96 -12.80
N GLY A 139 -3.30 -14.08 -13.39
CA GLY A 139 -4.54 -13.59 -12.81
C GLY A 139 -5.56 -14.72 -12.84
N GLY A 140 -6.02 -15.14 -11.66
CA GLY A 140 -7.02 -16.19 -11.55
C GLY A 140 -8.29 -15.81 -12.33
N PRO A 141 -9.18 -16.79 -12.61
CA PRO A 141 -10.47 -16.52 -13.27
C PRO A 141 -11.32 -15.45 -12.55
N ASP A 142 -11.07 -15.21 -11.27
CA ASP A 142 -11.76 -14.21 -10.44
C ASP A 142 -11.37 -12.75 -10.76
N ASP A 143 -10.20 -12.49 -11.36
CA ASP A 143 -9.69 -11.12 -11.60
C ASP A 143 -10.44 -10.36 -12.70
N LYS A 144 -11.37 -11.02 -13.39
CA LYS A 144 -12.19 -10.44 -14.46
C LYS A 144 -13.65 -10.28 -14.07
N THR A 145 -14.03 -10.67 -12.86
CA THR A 145 -15.40 -10.50 -12.36
C THR A 145 -15.59 -9.11 -11.78
N LEU A 146 -16.73 -8.48 -12.05
CA LEU A 146 -17.07 -7.19 -11.49
C LEU A 146 -17.80 -7.40 -10.17
N ARG A 147 -17.19 -6.94 -9.08
CA ARG A 147 -17.80 -6.94 -7.74
C ARG A 147 -18.34 -5.54 -7.44
N LEU A 148 -19.64 -5.44 -7.17
CA LEU A 148 -20.31 -4.22 -6.77
C LEU A 148 -20.79 -4.35 -5.33
N LYS A 149 -20.46 -3.38 -4.48
CA LYS A 149 -20.97 -3.29 -3.11
C LYS A 149 -21.87 -2.08 -2.98
N GLY A 150 -23.04 -2.24 -2.38
CA GLY A 150 -24.05 -1.20 -2.42
C GLY A 150 -25.24 -1.42 -1.51
N GLN A 151 -26.23 -0.54 -1.65
CA GLN A 151 -27.49 -0.63 -0.93
C GLN A 151 -28.66 -0.80 -1.91
N MET A 152 -29.68 -1.54 -1.48
CA MET A 152 -30.95 -1.71 -2.18
C MET A 152 -31.98 -0.73 -1.61
N ILE A 153 -32.52 0.15 -2.45
CA ILE A 153 -33.52 1.15 -2.09
C ILE A 153 -34.80 0.87 -2.87
N TYR A 154 -35.91 0.67 -2.16
CA TYR A 154 -37.21 0.53 -2.80
C TYR A 154 -37.81 1.91 -3.07
N MET A 155 -38.23 2.15 -4.31
CA MET A 155 -38.87 3.39 -4.72
C MET A 155 -40.36 3.16 -4.94
N ASP A 156 -41.19 3.62 -3.98
CA ASP A 156 -42.64 3.42 -3.99
C ASP A 156 -43.31 3.93 -5.28
N ASN A 157 -42.89 5.10 -5.77
CA ASN A 157 -43.45 5.73 -6.97
C ASN A 157 -43.19 4.92 -8.24
N TRP A 158 -42.06 4.21 -8.32
CA TRP A 158 -41.70 3.38 -9.47
C TRP A 158 -42.12 1.93 -9.28
N ARG A 159 -42.40 1.51 -8.04
CA ARG A 159 -42.61 0.11 -7.63
C ARG A 159 -41.43 -0.77 -8.06
N MET A 160 -40.23 -0.24 -7.92
CA MET A 160 -38.97 -0.86 -8.36
C MET A 160 -37.91 -0.76 -7.27
N MET A 161 -36.93 -1.66 -7.34
CA MET A 161 -35.71 -1.58 -6.55
C MET A 161 -34.64 -0.84 -7.33
N MET A 162 -33.99 0.09 -6.67
CA MET A 162 -32.77 0.74 -7.12
C MET A 162 -31.60 0.23 -6.28
N TYR A 163 -30.67 -0.45 -6.92
CA TYR A 163 -29.39 -0.79 -6.33
C TYR A 163 -28.42 0.36 -6.58
N LEU A 164 -27.86 0.93 -5.51
CA LEU A 164 -26.78 1.91 -5.56
C LEU A 164 -25.47 1.21 -5.20
N GLY A 165 -24.73 0.79 -6.22
CA GLY A 165 -23.45 0.10 -6.06
C GLY A 165 -22.24 1.00 -6.31
N THR A 166 -21.13 0.65 -5.67
CA THR A 166 -19.79 1.13 -5.98
C THR A 166 -18.92 -0.09 -6.32
N PRO A 167 -18.13 -0.07 -7.40
CA PRO A 167 -17.26 -1.18 -7.76
C PRO A 167 -16.13 -1.35 -6.76
N MET A 168 -15.89 -2.59 -6.35
CA MET A 168 -14.77 -2.96 -5.50
C MET A 168 -13.59 -3.38 -6.36
N MET A 169 -12.61 -2.49 -6.50
CA MET A 169 -11.39 -2.71 -7.28
C MET A 169 -10.17 -2.65 -6.35
N PRO A 170 -9.29 -3.67 -6.36
CA PRO A 170 -8.08 -3.64 -5.54
C PRO A 170 -7.05 -2.66 -6.10
N ASP A 171 -6.88 -2.63 -7.42
CA ASP A 171 -5.81 -1.88 -8.09
C ASP A 171 -6.29 -1.20 -9.39
N LEU A 172 -5.47 -0.26 -9.90
CA LEU A 172 -5.68 0.39 -11.20
C LEU A 172 -5.68 -0.63 -12.35
N ASN A 173 -4.93 -1.73 -12.23
CA ASN A 173 -4.89 -2.78 -13.25
C ASN A 173 -6.26 -3.49 -13.39
N SER A 174 -6.99 -3.66 -12.29
CA SER A 174 -8.33 -4.27 -12.32
C SER A 174 -9.35 -3.41 -13.07
N LEU A 175 -9.21 -2.08 -13.02
CA LEU A 175 -10.02 -1.17 -13.87
C LEU A 175 -9.75 -1.43 -15.35
N ILE A 176 -8.47 -1.54 -15.74
CA ILE A 176 -8.09 -1.79 -17.14
C ILE A 176 -8.66 -3.13 -17.62
N THR A 177 -8.54 -4.19 -16.81
CA THR A 177 -9.04 -5.52 -17.13
C THR A 177 -10.55 -5.56 -17.30
N THR A 178 -11.29 -4.82 -16.47
CA THR A 178 -12.75 -4.71 -16.53
C THR A 178 -13.26 -3.69 -17.55
N GLY A 179 -12.36 -2.99 -18.25
CA GLY A 179 -12.72 -2.00 -19.27
C GLY A 179 -13.19 -0.65 -18.70
N LEU A 180 -12.97 -0.41 -17.41
CA LEU A 180 -13.33 0.82 -16.72
C LEU A 180 -12.19 1.83 -16.69
N TYR A 181 -12.54 3.11 -16.62
CA TYR A 181 -11.60 4.19 -16.34
C TYR A 181 -11.80 4.77 -14.94
N ILE A 182 -10.76 5.43 -14.43
CA ILE A 182 -10.84 6.14 -13.14
C ILE A 182 -11.94 7.23 -13.12
N ASN A 183 -12.24 7.79 -14.29
CA ASN A 183 -13.28 8.81 -14.48
C ASN A 183 -14.70 8.24 -14.41
N ASP A 184 -14.86 6.93 -14.65
CA ASP A 184 -16.15 6.25 -14.56
C ASP A 184 -16.56 6.00 -13.10
N LEU A 185 -15.61 6.04 -12.17
CA LEU A 185 -15.91 6.02 -10.74
C LEU A 185 -16.60 7.33 -10.33
N SER A 186 -17.55 7.25 -9.40
CA SER A 186 -18.27 8.44 -8.93
C SER A 186 -17.29 9.42 -8.27
N MET A 187 -17.50 10.72 -8.47
CA MET A 187 -16.77 11.77 -7.74
C MET A 187 -17.30 11.98 -6.32
N HIS A 188 -18.49 11.43 -6.03
CA HIS A 188 -19.23 11.70 -4.80
C HIS A 188 -18.98 10.64 -3.72
N ASP A 189 -18.31 9.55 -4.07
CA ASP A 189 -17.85 8.54 -3.13
C ASP A 189 -16.32 8.56 -2.99
N PHE A 190 -15.81 7.82 -2.01
CA PHE A 190 -14.38 7.73 -1.74
C PHE A 190 -13.67 6.68 -2.61
N SER A 191 -14.34 6.07 -3.59
CA SER A 191 -13.76 4.95 -4.34
C SER A 191 -12.53 5.37 -5.14
N ARG A 192 -12.62 6.53 -5.80
CA ARG A 192 -11.51 7.11 -6.57
C ARG A 192 -10.34 7.49 -5.68
N ASP A 193 -10.63 8.20 -4.59
CA ASP A 193 -9.60 8.65 -3.64
C ASP A 193 -8.91 7.47 -2.97
N LEU A 194 -9.66 6.43 -2.59
CA LEU A 194 -9.13 5.20 -2.02
C LEU A 194 -8.16 4.51 -2.97
N MET A 195 -8.51 4.45 -4.26
CA MET A 195 -7.67 3.82 -5.28
C MET A 195 -6.38 4.60 -5.52
N LEU A 196 -6.46 5.93 -5.60
CA LEU A 196 -5.27 6.77 -5.79
C LEU A 196 -4.38 6.75 -4.54
N ALA A 197 -4.96 6.79 -3.34
CA ALA A 197 -4.22 6.69 -2.09
C ALA A 197 -3.51 5.34 -1.95
N GLY A 198 -4.18 4.23 -2.28
CA GLY A 198 -3.59 2.89 -2.20
C GLY A 198 -2.37 2.74 -3.12
N THR A 199 -2.46 3.25 -4.34
CA THR A 199 -1.31 3.23 -5.27
C THR A 199 -0.19 4.14 -4.81
N GLN A 200 -0.49 5.33 -4.29
CA GLN A 200 0.52 6.22 -3.72
C GLN A 200 1.26 5.59 -2.53
N GLN A 201 0.52 5.00 -1.58
CA GLN A 201 1.10 4.32 -0.42
C GLN A 201 1.99 3.16 -0.83
N SER A 202 1.57 2.37 -1.82
CA SER A 202 2.36 1.24 -2.35
C SER A 202 3.68 1.70 -2.97
N VAL A 203 3.65 2.79 -3.75
CA VAL A 203 4.85 3.37 -4.36
C VAL A 203 5.80 3.95 -3.31
N GLU A 204 5.28 4.70 -2.35
CA GLU A 204 6.08 5.28 -1.27
C GLU A 204 6.76 4.20 -0.43
N LEU A 205 6.02 3.15 -0.07
CA LEU A 205 6.55 1.99 0.66
C LEU A 205 7.64 1.28 -0.14
N LYS A 206 7.44 1.07 -1.45
CA LYS A 206 8.44 0.45 -2.32
C LYS A 206 9.73 1.27 -2.38
N LEU A 207 9.63 2.59 -2.50
CA LEU A 207 10.79 3.48 -2.48
C LEU A 207 11.53 3.46 -1.14
N ALA A 208 10.79 3.44 -0.02
CA ALA A 208 11.39 3.34 1.31
C ALA A 208 12.15 2.02 1.49
N LEU A 209 11.57 0.91 1.03
CA LEU A 209 12.20 -0.41 1.07
C LEU A 209 13.48 -0.46 0.22
N ASP A 210 13.46 0.08 -1.00
CA ASP A 210 14.65 0.14 -1.86
C ASP A 210 15.79 0.96 -1.23
N GLN A 211 15.45 2.07 -0.56
CA GLN A 211 16.42 2.87 0.18
C GLN A 211 17.02 2.11 1.37
N GLU A 212 16.20 1.39 2.12
CA GLU A 212 16.65 0.58 3.25
C GLU A 212 17.60 -0.54 2.79
N GLN A 213 17.25 -1.24 1.71
CA GLN A 213 18.11 -2.26 1.11
C GLN A 213 19.45 -1.69 0.63
N GLN A 214 19.45 -0.51 0.00
CA GLN A 214 20.69 0.15 -0.43
C GLN A 214 21.55 0.58 0.75
N LYS A 215 20.95 1.11 1.82
CA LYS A 215 21.68 1.48 3.05
C LYS A 215 22.27 0.25 3.72
N SER A 216 21.52 -0.85 3.79
CA SER A 216 21.98 -2.13 4.34
C SER A 216 23.20 -2.66 3.57
N LYS A 217 23.13 -2.69 2.23
CA LYS A 217 24.26 -3.10 1.37
C LYS A 217 25.50 -2.22 1.57
N LYS A 218 25.33 -0.90 1.65
CA LYS A 218 26.44 0.04 1.90
C LYS A 218 27.05 -0.16 3.29
N LEU A 219 26.22 -0.42 4.29
CA LEU A 219 26.67 -0.70 5.65
C LEU A 219 27.49 -2.00 5.68
N GLU A 220 27.00 -3.05 5.03
CA GLU A 220 27.70 -4.33 4.90
C GLU A 220 29.08 -4.18 4.23
N GLU A 221 29.15 -3.44 3.12
CA GLU A 221 30.44 -3.15 2.46
C GLU A 221 31.38 -2.32 3.34
N SER A 222 30.86 -1.37 4.10
CA SER A 222 31.64 -0.57 5.04
C SER A 222 32.17 -1.40 6.20
N MET A 223 31.37 -2.33 6.72
CA MET A 223 31.81 -3.28 7.76
C MET A 223 32.93 -4.17 7.22
N ARG A 224 32.80 -4.69 6.00
CA ARG A 224 33.86 -5.50 5.37
C ARG A 224 35.17 -4.73 5.24
N LYS A 225 35.13 -3.47 4.79
CA LYS A 225 36.35 -2.63 4.68
C LYS A 225 36.95 -2.33 6.04
N LEU A 226 36.12 -2.11 7.06
CA LEU A 226 36.58 -1.90 8.42
C LEU A 226 37.32 -3.13 8.94
N ASP A 227 36.79 -4.33 8.70
CA ASP A 227 37.44 -5.59 9.09
C ASP A 227 38.79 -5.79 8.39
N GLU A 228 38.89 -5.42 7.11
CA GLU A 228 40.15 -5.47 6.36
C GLU A 228 41.21 -4.50 6.94
N GLU A 229 40.84 -3.26 7.24
CA GLU A 229 41.75 -2.27 7.83
C GLU A 229 42.13 -2.61 9.27
N MET A 230 41.19 -3.15 10.06
CA MET A 230 41.48 -3.68 11.40
C MET A 230 42.53 -4.79 11.32
N LYS A 231 42.38 -5.72 10.37
CA LYS A 231 43.35 -6.81 10.19
C LYS A 231 44.73 -6.30 9.78
N ARG A 232 44.82 -5.32 8.86
CA ARG A 232 46.10 -4.72 8.47
C ARG A 232 46.77 -3.99 9.64
N THR A 233 45.99 -3.29 10.45
CA THR A 233 46.49 -2.57 11.64
C THR A 233 47.02 -3.56 12.67
N ASP A 234 46.30 -4.67 12.91
CA ASP A 234 46.75 -5.75 13.79
C ASP A 234 48.07 -6.36 13.27
N GLU A 235 48.15 -6.71 11.99
CA GLU A 235 49.36 -7.27 11.38
C GLU A 235 50.59 -6.36 11.54
N LEU A 236 50.43 -5.04 11.31
CA LEU A 236 51.51 -4.06 11.50
C LEU A 236 51.93 -3.93 12.97
N LEU A 237 50.97 -3.94 13.90
CA LEU A 237 51.26 -3.87 15.33
C LEU A 237 52.15 -5.03 15.80
N TYR A 238 51.83 -6.26 15.35
CA TYR A 238 52.62 -7.46 15.67
C TYR A 238 54.00 -7.51 14.97
N GLN A 239 54.22 -6.73 13.91
CA GLN A 239 55.53 -6.60 13.26
C GLN A 239 56.46 -5.63 13.99
N MET A 240 55.91 -4.62 14.66
CA MET A 240 56.68 -3.56 15.32
C MET A 240 57.07 -3.90 16.76
N ILE A 241 56.28 -4.70 17.47
CA ILE A 241 56.41 -4.97 18.90
C ILE A 241 56.12 -6.47 19.19
N PRO A 242 56.79 -7.11 20.17
CA PRO A 242 56.53 -8.50 20.53
C PRO A 242 55.05 -8.79 20.84
N LYS A 243 54.56 -9.97 20.44
CA LYS A 243 53.14 -10.36 20.55
C LYS A 243 52.53 -10.15 21.93
N GLN A 244 53.26 -10.49 22.99
CA GLN A 244 52.80 -10.37 24.38
C GLN A 244 52.44 -8.93 24.78
N VAL A 245 53.19 -7.95 24.27
CA VAL A 245 52.95 -6.52 24.54
C VAL A 245 51.83 -5.98 23.65
N ALA A 246 51.78 -6.43 22.38
CA ALA A 246 50.73 -6.03 21.43
C ALA A 246 49.33 -6.52 21.85
N ASP A 247 49.19 -7.76 22.33
CA ASP A 247 47.92 -8.30 22.82
C ASP A 247 47.35 -7.50 24.00
N ARG A 248 48.23 -7.12 24.96
CA ARG A 248 47.88 -6.30 26.15
C ARG A 248 47.42 -4.89 25.77
N LEU A 249 48.12 -4.26 24.82
CA LEU A 249 47.73 -2.95 24.28
C LEU A 249 46.39 -3.03 23.51
N ARG A 250 46.14 -4.13 22.80
CA ARG A 250 44.87 -4.33 22.06
C ARG A 250 43.67 -4.51 22.98
N THR A 251 43.86 -5.11 24.15
CA THR A 251 42.82 -5.20 25.19
C THR A 251 42.54 -3.86 25.90
N GLY A 252 43.29 -2.80 25.58
CA GLY A 252 43.08 -1.46 26.13
C GLY A 252 43.83 -1.21 27.45
N GLU A 253 44.82 -2.03 27.78
CA GLU A 253 45.69 -1.77 28.94
C GLU A 253 46.56 -0.53 28.71
N SER A 254 46.89 0.20 29.77
CA SER A 254 47.66 1.43 29.65
C SER A 254 49.11 1.12 29.22
N PRO A 255 49.71 1.90 28.30
CA PRO A 255 51.09 1.64 27.84
C PRO A 255 52.14 1.69 28.95
N ILE A 256 51.83 2.38 30.05
CA ILE A 256 52.74 2.56 31.19
C ILE A 256 52.76 1.29 32.05
N ASP A 257 51.61 0.61 32.20
CA ASP A 257 51.48 -0.63 32.97
C ASP A 257 52.04 -1.86 32.22
N THR A 258 52.38 -1.69 30.94
CA THR A 258 53.00 -2.72 30.11
C THR A 258 54.54 -2.62 30.13
N CYS A 259 55.09 -1.59 30.81
CA CYS A 259 56.53 -1.37 30.88
C CYS A 259 57.16 -2.23 31.98
N GLU A 260 57.87 -3.29 31.58
CA GLU A 260 58.70 -4.08 32.49
C GLU A 260 60.16 -3.66 32.36
N SER A 261 60.86 -3.50 33.49
CA SER A 261 62.28 -3.16 33.50
C SER A 261 63.13 -4.41 33.20
N ALA A 262 63.60 -4.53 31.97
CA ALA A 262 64.48 -5.63 31.57
C ALA A 262 65.87 -5.48 32.21
N HIS A 263 66.27 -6.45 33.04
CA HIS A 263 67.60 -6.51 33.62
C HIS A 263 68.48 -7.44 32.77
N THR A 264 69.41 -6.85 32.01
CA THR A 264 70.46 -7.50 31.20
C THR A 264 70.02 -8.27 29.95
N ASP A 265 69.72 -7.55 28.86
CA ASP A 265 69.67 -8.12 27.51
C ASP A 265 70.98 -7.89 26.75
N LYS A 266 71.53 -8.95 26.15
CA LYS A 266 72.66 -8.85 25.21
C LYS A 266 72.17 -8.23 23.90
N LEU A 267 72.30 -6.92 23.78
CA LEU A 267 72.04 -6.18 22.54
C LEU A 267 73.09 -6.57 21.47
N ASN A 268 72.69 -7.40 20.50
CA ASN A 268 73.49 -7.65 19.30
C ASN A 268 73.38 -6.45 18.36
N ASN A 269 74.18 -5.41 18.60
CA ASN A 269 74.37 -4.34 17.63
C ASN A 269 75.23 -4.85 16.47
N ILE A 270 74.60 -5.13 15.33
CA ILE A 270 75.31 -5.34 14.07
C ILE A 270 75.70 -3.96 13.55
N TYR A 271 76.92 -3.52 13.89
CA TYR A 271 77.51 -2.35 13.25
C TYR A 271 77.88 -2.74 11.82
N LEU A 272 77.17 -2.20 10.83
CA LEU A 272 77.66 -2.18 9.45
C LEU A 272 78.90 -1.29 9.42
N GLY A 273 80.07 -1.92 9.26
CA GLY A 273 81.33 -1.23 9.05
C GLY A 273 81.24 -0.29 7.84
N ASP A 274 81.76 0.93 8.03
CA ASP A 274 81.97 1.98 7.04
C ASP A 274 80.73 2.56 6.32
N SER A 275 80.06 3.49 6.99
CA SER A 275 79.16 4.47 6.34
C SER A 275 79.51 5.93 6.63
N THR A 276 80.60 6.20 7.36
CA THR A 276 81.04 7.56 7.70
C THR A 276 81.52 8.38 6.49
N VAL A 277 81.82 7.75 5.35
CA VAL A 277 82.26 8.47 4.13
C VAL A 277 81.09 8.85 3.21
N HIS A 278 79.98 8.11 3.18
CA HIS A 278 78.84 8.43 2.32
C HIS A 278 77.76 9.31 2.95
N VAL A 279 77.64 9.34 4.29
CA VAL A 279 76.63 10.16 4.96
C VAL A 279 76.97 11.67 4.92
N ARG A 280 78.25 12.05 4.90
CA ARG A 280 78.64 13.46 4.74
C ARG A 280 78.32 14.02 3.34
N GLN A 281 78.42 13.20 2.29
CA GLN A 281 78.06 13.63 0.93
C GLN A 281 76.53 13.74 0.75
N ALA A 282 75.75 12.90 1.44
CA ALA A 282 74.29 12.91 1.36
C ALA A 282 73.63 14.00 2.24
N GLN A 283 74.24 14.37 3.37
CA GLN A 283 73.73 15.46 4.22
C GLN A 283 73.95 16.86 3.61
N GLN A 284 75.05 17.07 2.85
CA GLN A 284 75.28 18.36 2.18
C GLN A 284 74.24 18.66 1.08
N ASN A 285 73.69 17.62 0.43
CA ASN A 285 72.69 17.75 -0.64
C ASN A 285 71.22 17.78 -0.15
N ARG A 286 70.94 17.47 1.13
CA ARG A 286 69.57 17.50 1.67
C ARG A 286 69.23 18.81 2.37
N VAL A 287 70.24 19.55 2.86
CA VAL A 287 70.04 20.86 3.51
C VAL A 287 69.72 21.97 2.49
N SER A 288 70.03 21.80 1.20
CA SER A 288 69.63 22.74 0.14
C SER A 288 68.17 22.62 -0.32
N ASN A 289 67.49 21.49 -0.04
CA ASN A 289 66.13 21.23 -0.54
C ASN A 289 65.02 21.33 0.54
N TRP A 290 65.35 21.71 1.78
CA TRP A 290 64.36 21.85 2.87
C TRP A 290 63.92 23.30 3.14
N ASN A 291 64.37 24.27 2.33
CA ASN A 291 63.98 25.68 2.48
C ASN A 291 62.77 26.12 1.61
N THR A 292 62.01 25.21 0.99
CA THR A 292 60.99 25.63 0.00
C THR A 292 59.59 25.04 0.11
N THR A 293 59.23 24.30 1.15
CA THR A 293 57.83 23.88 1.36
C THR A 293 57.39 23.99 2.81
N GLY A 294 57.19 25.23 3.27
CA GLY A 294 56.42 25.52 4.46
C GLY A 294 54.93 25.23 4.21
N CYS A 295 54.41 24.13 4.78
CA CYS A 295 52.98 23.88 4.86
C CYS A 295 52.44 24.54 6.14
N SER A 296 51.62 25.58 5.98
CA SER A 296 50.86 26.17 7.09
C SER A 296 49.73 25.24 7.50
N CYS A 297 49.77 24.73 8.72
CA CYS A 297 48.57 24.22 9.39
C CYS A 297 47.79 25.43 9.92
N LYS A 298 46.64 25.74 9.32
CA LYS A 298 45.62 26.58 9.95
C LYS A 298 44.69 25.65 10.74
N ALA A 299 44.69 25.82 12.04
CA ALA A 299 43.58 25.46 12.92
C ALA A 299 42.54 26.59 12.84
N GLY A 300 41.26 26.23 12.74
CA GLY A 300 40.12 27.13 12.60
C GLY A 300 39.00 26.46 11.83
#